data_AF-A0A7X3IZB7-F1
#
_entry.id   AF-A0A7X3IZB7-F1
#
_cell.length_a   1.000
_cell.length_b   1.000
_cell.length_c   1.000
_cell.angle_alpha   90.00
_cell.angle_beta   90.00
_cell.angle_gamma   90.00
#
_symmetry.space_group_name_H-M   'P 1'
#
loop_
_entity.id
_entity.type
_entity.pdbx_description
1 polymer ?
#
loop_
_entity_poly.entity_id
_entity_poly.type
_entity_poly.pdbx_seq_one_letter_code
_entity_poly.pdbx_strand_id
1 'polypeptide(L)'
;MEIQRFETDVRFECPVCGKYAETSAEVPEPNWGAAEKMSDLTSEDQTEVVCNHCKTAFSAYVYNSSSSCDVTLDEHPDTVVDADMAFFSPPDEDWTETDIPANPYDVFMQSYHHTGDILADHGGDDGSHLINRMVFAQQVGAMEAYLGDTLKNRVNEKPEAMLRLLEADKELAKQRFGLAEIAAKPEIVSEAVAQYLRSILYHNLPKVDFLYRTALEVTVLRSDADKAKLMKAINYRHDCIHRNGFDKDGAQLTKFTKAYVQETADLIKSLVEQIEEDVYGPYPF
;
A
#
# COMPACT_ATOMS: atom_id res chain seq x y z
N MET A 1 -2.54 27.93 -5.37
CA MET A 1 -2.07 27.18 -4.19
C MET A 1 -3.19 26.19 -3.93
N GLU A 2 -2.99 24.94 -4.33
CA GLU A 2 -3.99 23.90 -4.13
C GLU A 2 -4.21 23.74 -2.63
N ILE A 3 -5.48 23.74 -2.23
CA ILE A 3 -5.88 23.61 -0.84
C ILE A 3 -5.62 22.16 -0.45
N GLN A 4 -4.70 21.94 0.49
CA GLN A 4 -4.50 20.63 1.09
C GLN A 4 -5.79 20.19 1.76
N ARG A 5 -6.29 19.01 1.39
CA ARG A 5 -7.51 18.44 1.98
C ARG A 5 -7.14 17.59 3.18
N PHE A 6 -7.83 17.81 4.29
CA PHE A 6 -7.78 16.94 5.45
C PHE A 6 -9.12 16.27 5.61
N GLU A 7 -9.11 15.01 6.04
CA GLU A 7 -10.30 14.22 6.28
C GLU A 7 -10.19 13.54 7.65
N THR A 8 -11.33 13.16 8.21
CA THR A 8 -11.42 12.25 9.35
C THR A 8 -12.43 11.15 9.04
N ASP A 9 -12.15 9.93 9.50
CA ASP A 9 -13.12 8.85 9.49
C ASP A 9 -14.08 9.04 10.67
N VAL A 10 -15.38 9.14 10.36
CA VAL A 10 -16.46 9.32 11.34
C VAL A 10 -17.36 8.10 11.41
N ARG A 11 -17.69 7.70 12.64
CA ARG A 11 -18.57 6.58 12.94
C ARG A 11 -19.69 7.05 13.86
N PHE A 12 -20.94 6.84 13.44
CA PHE A 12 -22.10 7.31 14.19
C PHE A 12 -23.35 6.47 13.92
N GLU A 13 -24.29 6.47 14.87
CA GLU A 13 -25.62 5.90 14.64
C GLU A 13 -26.48 6.93 13.89
N CYS A 14 -26.89 6.63 12.66
CA CYS A 14 -27.61 7.58 11.82
C CYS A 14 -28.99 7.94 12.41
N PRO A 15 -29.27 9.22 12.72
CA PRO A 15 -30.55 9.63 13.33
C PRO A 15 -31.79 9.35 12.45
N VAL A 16 -31.60 9.22 11.14
CA VAL A 16 -32.70 9.03 10.17
C VAL A 16 -33.03 7.57 9.94
N CYS A 17 -32.02 6.70 9.79
CA CYS A 17 -32.25 5.28 9.45
C CYS A 17 -31.90 4.30 10.57
N GLY A 18 -31.35 4.76 11.68
CA GLY A 18 -30.98 3.93 12.85
C GLY A 18 -29.87 2.91 12.58
N LYS A 19 -29.15 3.02 11.47
CA LYS A 19 -28.01 2.15 11.14
C LYS A 19 -26.71 2.82 11.56
N TYR A 20 -25.76 1.99 12.01
CA TYR A 20 -24.39 2.42 12.25
C TYR A 20 -23.70 2.75 10.93
N ALA A 21 -23.35 4.01 10.74
CA ALA A 21 -22.70 4.54 9.55
C ALA A 21 -21.20 4.74 9.81
N GLU A 22 -20.40 4.49 8.78
CA GLU A 22 -18.96 4.70 8.75
C GLU A 22 -18.63 5.38 7.42
N THR A 23 -18.10 6.60 7.48
CA THR A 23 -17.83 7.48 6.34
C THR A 23 -16.67 8.41 6.66
N SER A 24 -16.13 9.14 5.68
CA SER A 24 -15.22 10.26 5.94
C SER A 24 -15.97 11.60 5.91
N ALA A 25 -15.36 12.62 6.52
CA ALA A 25 -15.78 14.01 6.48
C ALA A 25 -14.57 14.92 6.24
N GLU A 26 -14.72 15.95 5.41
CA GLU A 26 -13.67 16.96 5.21
C GLU A 26 -13.52 17.81 6.48
N VAL A 27 -12.29 18.10 6.87
CA VAL A 27 -11.98 18.88 8.07
C VAL A 27 -10.93 19.96 7.75
N PRO A 28 -10.96 21.11 8.44
CA PRO A 28 -9.97 22.14 8.21
C PRO A 28 -8.58 21.69 8.68
N GLU A 29 -7.53 22.12 7.99
CA GLU A 29 -6.15 21.91 8.42
C GLU A 29 -5.91 22.57 9.80
N PRO A 30 -5.24 21.91 10.76
CA PRO A 30 -4.83 22.55 12.01
C PRO A 30 -3.95 23.77 11.73
N ASN A 31 -4.11 24.87 12.47
CA ASN A 31 -3.31 26.08 12.23
C ASN A 31 -1.84 25.91 12.67
N TRP A 32 -1.02 25.26 11.84
CA TRP A 32 0.41 25.04 12.09
C TRP A 32 1.22 26.34 12.23
N GLY A 33 0.69 27.47 11.74
CA GLY A 33 1.33 28.79 11.82
C GLY A 33 1.17 29.48 13.17
N ALA A 34 0.26 29.04 14.04
CA ALA A 34 -0.01 29.63 15.35
C ALA A 34 0.84 29.03 16.50
N ALA A 35 1.94 28.35 16.16
CA ALA A 35 2.68 27.39 17.00
C ALA A 35 3.49 27.98 18.19
N GLU A 36 2.94 28.89 18.97
CA GLU A 36 3.54 29.23 20.28
C GLU A 36 3.19 28.21 21.37
N LYS A 37 2.01 27.55 21.29
CA LYS A 37 1.60 26.45 22.19
C LYS A 37 0.75 25.41 21.43
N MET A 38 0.76 24.15 21.90
CA MET A 38 -0.07 23.08 21.32
C MET A 38 -1.58 23.39 21.34
N SER A 39 -2.05 24.21 22.28
CA SER A 39 -3.44 24.68 22.36
C SER A 39 -3.85 25.60 21.21
N ASP A 40 -2.87 26.20 20.54
CA ASP A 40 -3.09 27.22 19.52
C ASP A 40 -3.14 26.59 18.11
N LEU A 41 -2.83 25.29 18.01
CA LEU A 41 -2.88 24.47 16.81
C LEU A 41 -4.29 23.89 16.60
N THR A 42 -5.27 24.78 16.50
CA THR A 42 -6.68 24.40 16.36
C THR A 42 -7.31 25.09 15.16
N SER A 43 -8.24 24.42 14.50
CA SER A 43 -9.08 24.97 13.44
C SER A 43 -10.50 24.44 13.58
N GLU A 44 -11.46 25.25 13.16
CA GLU A 44 -12.88 24.93 13.25
C GLU A 44 -13.56 25.36 11.95
N ASP A 45 -14.49 24.55 11.46
CA ASP A 45 -15.29 24.87 10.28
C ASP A 45 -16.60 24.06 10.27
N GLN A 46 -17.47 24.40 9.32
CA GLN A 46 -18.65 23.63 8.98
C GLN A 46 -18.31 22.60 7.90
N THR A 47 -18.79 21.37 8.09
CA THR A 47 -18.63 20.27 7.14
C THR A 47 -19.96 19.56 6.91
N GLU A 48 -19.97 18.62 5.96
CA GLU A 48 -21.11 17.76 5.66
C GLU A 48 -20.72 16.30 5.92
N VAL A 49 -21.51 15.62 6.77
CA VAL A 49 -21.35 14.18 7.04
C VAL A 49 -22.46 13.43 6.33
N VAL A 50 -22.12 12.50 5.45
CA VAL A 50 -23.12 11.75 4.66
C VAL A 50 -23.23 10.31 5.14
N CYS A 51 -24.43 9.89 5.54
CA CYS A 51 -24.66 8.49 5.93
C CYS A 51 -24.46 7.55 4.74
N ASN A 52 -23.52 6.61 4.85
CA ASN A 52 -23.21 5.63 3.80
C ASN A 52 -24.39 4.67 3.48
N HIS A 53 -25.39 4.53 4.36
CA HIS A 53 -26.57 3.66 4.17
C HIS A 53 -27.77 4.34 3.50
N CYS A 54 -28.21 5.48 4.03
CA CYS A 54 -29.43 6.16 3.56
C CYS A 54 -29.15 7.39 2.69
N LYS A 55 -27.88 7.78 2.59
CA LYS A 55 -27.39 8.94 1.82
C LYS A 55 -27.93 10.29 2.31
N THR A 56 -28.56 10.34 3.49
CA THR A 56 -28.85 11.61 4.16
C THR A 56 -27.55 12.29 4.54
N ALA A 57 -27.46 13.57 4.18
CA ALA A 57 -26.38 14.45 4.57
C ALA A 57 -26.77 15.26 5.81
N PHE A 58 -25.81 15.42 6.73
CA PHE A 58 -25.95 16.16 7.96
C PHE A 58 -24.95 17.31 7.97
N SER A 59 -25.43 18.53 8.23
CA SER A 59 -24.55 19.64 8.56
C SER A 59 -23.87 19.33 9.90
N ALA A 60 -22.55 19.48 9.95
CA ALA A 60 -21.78 19.14 11.12
C ALA A 60 -20.70 20.19 11.38
N TYR A 61 -20.54 20.54 12.65
CA TYR A 61 -19.46 21.39 13.11
C TYR A 61 -18.24 20.54 13.47
N VAL A 62 -17.07 20.96 12.98
CA VAL A 62 -15.79 20.29 13.23
C VAL A 62 -14.90 21.18 14.08
N TYR A 63 -14.28 20.58 15.08
CA TYR A 63 -13.16 21.14 15.81
C TYR A 63 -11.95 20.22 15.66
N ASN A 64 -10.93 20.69 14.93
CA ASN A 64 -9.72 19.94 14.66
C ASN A 64 -8.54 20.54 15.44
N SER A 65 -7.77 19.70 16.12
CA SER A 65 -6.59 20.10 16.88
C SER A 65 -5.40 19.20 16.54
N SER A 66 -4.22 19.56 17.04
CA SER A 66 -3.01 18.72 16.91
C SER A 66 -3.11 17.32 17.55
N SER A 67 -4.13 17.04 18.36
CA SER A 67 -4.26 15.77 19.09
C SER A 67 -5.66 15.17 19.13
N SER A 68 -6.67 15.85 18.58
CA SER A 68 -8.06 15.39 18.53
C SER A 68 -8.77 16.00 17.33
N CYS A 69 -9.76 15.28 16.82
CA CYS A 69 -10.75 15.81 15.89
C CYS A 69 -12.12 15.48 16.48
N ASP A 70 -12.94 16.50 16.67
CA ASP A 70 -14.28 16.37 17.24
C ASP A 70 -15.30 16.83 16.19
N VAL A 71 -16.30 16.00 15.92
CA VAL A 71 -17.35 16.27 14.92
C VAL A 71 -18.71 16.21 15.60
N THR A 72 -19.52 17.25 15.44
CA THR A 72 -20.87 17.34 16.05
C THR A 72 -21.91 17.61 14.98
N LEU A 73 -22.97 16.80 14.92
CA LEU A 73 -24.08 17.02 13.97
C LEU A 73 -24.98 18.18 14.47
N ASP A 74 -25.17 19.21 13.65
CA ASP A 74 -25.85 20.46 14.06
C ASP A 74 -27.30 20.24 14.51
N GLU A 75 -28.06 19.46 13.73
CA GLU A 75 -29.46 19.17 14.02
C GLU A 75 -29.65 18.01 15.01
N HIS A 76 -28.57 17.29 15.34
CA HIS A 76 -28.59 16.10 16.17
C HIS A 76 -27.40 16.05 17.16
N PRO A 77 -27.24 17.06 18.04
CA PRO A 77 -26.06 17.19 18.90
C PRO A 77 -25.91 16.07 19.94
N ASP A 78 -26.98 15.35 20.25
CA ASP A 78 -26.94 14.19 21.16
C ASP A 78 -26.39 12.91 20.49
N THR A 79 -26.15 12.95 19.17
CA THR A 79 -25.57 11.81 18.44
C THR A 79 -24.08 11.75 18.73
N VAL A 80 -23.63 10.64 19.31
CA VAL A 80 -22.20 10.39 19.51
C VAL A 80 -21.57 10.10 18.15
N VAL A 81 -20.66 10.97 17.74
CA VAL A 81 -19.82 10.79 16.56
C VAL A 81 -18.41 10.46 17.05
N ASP A 82 -17.93 9.27 16.72
CA ASP A 82 -16.55 8.85 16.94
C ASP A 82 -15.73 9.24 15.71
N ALA A 83 -14.87 10.24 15.85
CA ALA A 83 -14.02 10.75 14.79
C ALA A 83 -12.55 10.39 15.07
N ASP A 84 -11.87 9.82 14.07
CA ASP A 84 -10.44 9.58 14.15
C ASP A 84 -9.66 10.90 14.04
N MET A 85 -8.36 10.90 14.34
CA MET A 85 -7.52 12.07 14.09
C MET A 85 -7.56 12.45 12.61
N ALA A 86 -7.64 13.76 12.34
CA ALA A 86 -7.60 14.27 10.98
C ALA A 86 -6.30 13.84 10.28
N PHE A 87 -6.44 13.27 9.08
CA PHE A 87 -5.33 12.87 8.23
C PHE A 87 -5.34 13.66 6.93
N PHE A 88 -4.14 13.86 6.38
CA PHE A 88 -3.99 14.46 5.06
C PHE A 88 -4.55 13.51 4.00
N SER A 89 -5.51 14.00 3.22
CA SER A 89 -6.06 13.33 2.05
C SER A 89 -5.38 13.95 0.82
N PRO A 90 -4.37 13.30 0.23
CA PRO A 90 -3.72 13.82 -0.97
C PRO A 90 -4.75 14.01 -2.08
N PRO A 91 -4.65 15.08 -2.90
CA PRO A 91 -5.45 15.19 -4.11
C PRO A 91 -5.27 13.91 -4.95
N ASP A 92 -6.38 13.41 -5.52
CA ASP A 92 -6.41 12.16 -6.29
C ASP A 92 -5.41 12.09 -7.47
N GLU A 93 -4.78 13.21 -7.85
CA GLU A 93 -4.12 13.36 -9.15
C GLU A 93 -2.57 13.41 -9.19
N ASP A 94 -1.80 13.54 -8.10
CA ASP A 94 -0.37 13.92 -8.29
C ASP A 94 0.73 13.08 -7.60
N TRP A 95 0.38 12.05 -6.80
CA TRP A 95 1.40 11.17 -6.18
C TRP A 95 1.31 9.69 -6.60
N THR A 96 0.36 9.35 -7.49
CA THR A 96 -0.04 7.96 -7.78
C THR A 96 0.18 7.51 -9.22
N GLU A 97 0.47 8.42 -10.16
CA GLU A 97 0.95 8.06 -11.50
C GLU A 97 2.47 7.86 -11.47
N THR A 98 2.94 6.81 -10.80
CA THR A 98 4.21 6.23 -11.23
C THR A 98 3.89 5.36 -12.43
N ASP A 99 4.35 5.78 -13.61
CA ASP A 99 4.31 4.93 -14.80
C ASP A 99 4.88 3.57 -14.45
N ILE A 100 4.10 2.51 -14.66
CA ILE A 100 4.55 1.15 -14.44
C ILE A 100 5.67 0.90 -15.46
N PRO A 101 6.90 0.53 -15.04
CA PRO A 101 7.99 0.34 -15.97
C PRO A 101 7.63 -0.73 -17.01
N ALA A 102 7.92 -0.45 -18.28
CA ALA A 102 7.63 -1.39 -19.37
C ALA A 102 8.38 -2.72 -19.22
N ASN A 103 9.58 -2.69 -18.62
CA ASN A 103 10.35 -3.89 -18.29
C ASN A 103 10.71 -3.92 -16.79
N PRO A 104 9.82 -4.46 -15.92
CA PRO A 104 10.10 -4.61 -14.50
C PRO A 104 11.32 -5.50 -14.21
N TYR A 105 11.60 -6.49 -15.06
CA TYR A 105 12.75 -7.37 -14.92
C TYR A 105 14.07 -6.61 -15.06
N ASP A 106 14.21 -5.75 -16.06
CA ASP A 106 15.41 -4.93 -16.23
C ASP A 106 15.61 -3.99 -15.02
N VAL A 107 14.54 -3.40 -14.49
CA VAL A 107 14.59 -2.55 -13.29
C VAL A 107 15.07 -3.35 -12.08
N PHE A 108 14.54 -4.56 -11.88
CA PHE A 108 14.98 -5.47 -10.83
C PHE A 108 16.46 -5.84 -10.99
N MET A 109 16.88 -6.23 -12.20
CA MET A 109 18.26 -6.65 -12.48
C MET A 109 19.26 -5.50 -12.27
N GLN A 110 18.92 -4.27 -12.66
CA GLN A 110 19.72 -3.09 -12.33
C GLN A 110 19.85 -2.90 -10.82
N SER A 111 18.75 -3.00 -10.07
CA SER A 111 18.79 -2.91 -8.60
C SER A 111 19.63 -4.03 -7.99
N TYR A 112 19.51 -5.27 -8.49
CA TYR A 112 20.32 -6.41 -8.05
C TYR A 112 21.82 -6.15 -8.24
N HIS A 113 22.23 -5.68 -9.42
CA HIS A 113 23.63 -5.37 -9.70
C HIS A 113 24.15 -4.20 -8.86
N HIS A 114 23.45 -3.06 -8.84
CA HIS A 114 23.89 -1.89 -8.07
C HIS A 114 24.01 -2.19 -6.57
N THR A 115 23.06 -2.94 -6.00
CA THR A 115 23.11 -3.29 -4.58
C THR A 115 24.17 -4.34 -4.27
N GLY A 116 24.46 -5.24 -5.23
CA GLY A 116 25.60 -6.16 -5.16
C GLY A 116 26.94 -5.43 -5.13
N ASP A 117 27.13 -4.43 -6.00
CA ASP A 117 28.34 -3.61 -6.03
C ASP A 117 28.52 -2.84 -4.71
N ILE A 118 27.45 -2.21 -4.20
CA ILE A 118 27.46 -1.53 -2.89
C ILE A 118 27.83 -2.50 -1.77
N LEU A 119 27.30 -3.72 -1.77
CA LEU A 119 27.62 -4.73 -0.75
C LEU A 119 29.09 -5.15 -0.82
N ALA A 120 29.61 -5.34 -2.02
CA ALA A 120 31.00 -5.72 -2.25
C ALA A 120 31.95 -4.62 -1.75
N ASP A 121 31.74 -3.37 -2.19
CA ASP A 121 32.64 -2.24 -1.98
C ASP A 121 32.50 -1.61 -0.59
N HIS A 122 31.29 -1.60 -0.03
CA HIS A 122 30.97 -0.84 1.18
C HIS A 122 30.34 -1.67 2.31
N GLY A 123 30.01 -2.94 2.06
CA GLY A 123 29.53 -3.81 3.12
C GLY A 123 30.60 -4.06 4.18
N GLY A 124 30.17 -4.26 5.42
CA GLY A 124 31.04 -4.65 6.54
C GLY A 124 31.04 -6.16 6.75
N ASP A 125 32.07 -6.67 7.42
CA ASP A 125 32.18 -8.10 7.73
C ASP A 125 31.21 -8.54 8.84
N ASP A 126 30.87 -7.62 9.74
CA ASP A 126 29.89 -7.84 10.80
C ASP A 126 28.46 -7.82 10.27
N GLY A 127 27.64 -8.77 10.73
CA GLY A 127 26.26 -8.89 10.29
C GLY A 127 25.29 -7.88 10.91
N SER A 128 25.77 -6.92 11.71
CA SER A 128 24.99 -5.78 12.16
C SER A 128 25.23 -4.50 11.33
N HIS A 129 26.16 -4.56 10.35
CA HIS A 129 26.60 -3.41 9.57
C HIS A 129 25.44 -2.74 8.82
N LEU A 130 25.38 -1.40 8.91
CA LEU A 130 24.27 -0.61 8.37
C LEU A 130 24.10 -0.81 6.85
N ILE A 131 25.20 -0.76 6.09
CA ILE A 131 25.14 -0.95 4.62
C ILE A 131 24.56 -2.32 4.27
N ASN A 132 24.94 -3.38 4.99
CA ASN A 132 24.45 -4.73 4.71
C ASN A 132 22.94 -4.82 4.92
N ARG A 133 22.43 -4.19 6.00
CA ARG A 133 20.99 -4.10 6.28
C ARG A 133 20.24 -3.28 5.24
N MET A 134 20.81 -2.16 4.78
CA MET A 134 20.21 -1.31 3.75
C MET A 134 20.12 -2.06 2.41
N VAL A 135 21.20 -2.70 1.98
CA VAL A 135 21.24 -3.57 0.80
C VAL A 135 20.20 -4.69 0.91
N PHE A 136 20.18 -5.40 2.05
CA PHE A 136 19.21 -6.47 2.30
C PHE A 136 17.76 -5.99 2.17
N ALA A 137 17.43 -4.85 2.80
CA ALA A 137 16.08 -4.30 2.74
C ALA A 137 15.72 -3.85 1.32
N GLN A 138 16.67 -3.25 0.59
CA GLN A 138 16.49 -2.82 -0.79
C GLN A 138 16.25 -4.00 -1.74
N GLN A 139 16.92 -5.14 -1.56
CA GLN A 139 16.72 -6.33 -2.38
C GLN A 139 15.29 -6.89 -2.24
N VAL A 140 14.76 -6.91 -1.02
CA VAL A 140 13.35 -7.28 -0.79
C VAL A 140 12.41 -6.24 -1.39
N GLY A 141 12.71 -4.95 -1.26
CA GLY A 141 11.93 -3.88 -1.90
C GLY A 141 11.90 -3.98 -3.43
N ALA A 142 13.03 -4.30 -4.06
CA ALA A 142 13.12 -4.52 -5.51
C ALA A 142 12.29 -5.72 -5.97
N MET A 143 12.24 -6.79 -5.17
CA MET A 143 11.33 -7.93 -5.41
C MET A 143 9.86 -7.49 -5.33
N GLU A 144 9.49 -6.73 -4.29
CA GLU A 144 8.12 -6.21 -4.13
C GLU A 144 7.69 -5.37 -5.35
N ALA A 145 8.58 -4.48 -5.82
CA ALA A 145 8.34 -3.65 -7.00
C ALA A 145 8.17 -4.51 -8.27
N TYR A 146 9.09 -5.45 -8.51
CA TYR A 146 8.97 -6.39 -9.64
C TYR A 146 7.64 -7.15 -9.63
N LEU A 147 7.26 -7.72 -8.48
CA LEU A 147 6.02 -8.47 -8.33
C LEU A 147 4.79 -7.58 -8.58
N GLY A 148 4.84 -6.34 -8.12
CA GLY A 148 3.76 -5.38 -8.34
C GLY A 148 3.63 -4.97 -9.79
N ASP A 149 4.72 -4.55 -10.39
CA ASP A 149 4.73 -3.94 -11.71
C ASP A 149 4.48 -4.99 -12.80
N THR A 150 5.05 -6.19 -12.66
CA THR A 150 4.75 -7.31 -13.55
C THR A 150 3.28 -7.71 -13.50
N LEU A 151 2.69 -7.85 -12.30
CA LEU A 151 1.27 -8.20 -12.19
C LEU A 151 0.38 -7.13 -12.81
N LYS A 152 0.61 -5.85 -12.51
CA LYS A 152 -0.17 -4.74 -13.06
C LYS A 152 -0.04 -4.67 -14.59
N ASN A 153 1.17 -4.76 -15.14
CA ASN A 153 1.40 -4.78 -16.59
C ASN A 153 0.59 -5.89 -17.25
N ARG A 154 0.68 -7.12 -16.75
CA ARG A 154 0.00 -8.26 -17.37
C ARG A 154 -1.51 -8.21 -17.25
N VAL A 155 -2.04 -7.72 -16.12
CA VAL A 155 -3.49 -7.52 -15.95
C VAL A 155 -4.02 -6.42 -16.87
N ASN A 156 -3.26 -5.35 -17.07
CA ASN A 156 -3.64 -4.26 -17.97
C ASN A 156 -3.52 -4.67 -19.46
N GLU A 157 -2.52 -5.47 -19.82
CA GLU A 157 -2.31 -5.96 -21.20
C GLU A 157 -3.34 -7.02 -21.64
N LYS A 158 -3.81 -7.85 -20.70
CA LYS A 158 -4.60 -9.06 -21.00
C LYS A 158 -5.99 -9.00 -20.36
N PRO A 159 -7.06 -8.73 -21.13
CA PRO A 159 -8.43 -8.70 -20.62
C PRO A 159 -8.83 -9.99 -19.89
N GLU A 160 -8.36 -11.15 -20.33
CA GLU A 160 -8.62 -12.44 -19.68
C GLU A 160 -7.99 -12.54 -18.27
N ALA A 161 -6.82 -11.93 -18.06
CA ALA A 161 -6.18 -11.91 -16.74
C ALA A 161 -6.96 -11.03 -15.76
N MET A 162 -7.45 -9.89 -16.24
CA MET A 162 -8.33 -9.01 -15.48
C MET A 162 -9.66 -9.69 -15.12
N LEU A 163 -10.30 -10.37 -16.08
CA LEU A 163 -11.54 -11.09 -15.84
C LEU A 163 -11.38 -12.18 -14.77
N ARG A 164 -10.29 -12.97 -14.82
CA ARG A 164 -10.01 -13.97 -13.78
C ARG A 164 -9.90 -13.35 -12.38
N LEU A 165 -9.28 -12.18 -12.25
CA LEU A 165 -9.20 -11.46 -10.97
C LEU A 165 -10.57 -10.99 -10.48
N LEU A 166 -11.38 -10.38 -11.36
CA LEU A 166 -12.73 -9.91 -11.02
C LEU A 166 -13.64 -11.05 -10.53
N GLU A 167 -13.49 -12.25 -11.09
CA GLU A 167 -14.29 -13.42 -10.71
C GLU A 167 -13.83 -14.07 -9.39
N ALA A 168 -12.53 -14.11 -9.13
CA ALA A 168 -11.98 -14.90 -8.03
C ALA A 168 -11.62 -14.08 -6.78
N ASP A 169 -11.34 -12.79 -6.91
CA ASP A 169 -10.96 -11.95 -5.78
C ASP A 169 -12.18 -11.36 -5.06
N LYS A 170 -12.29 -11.62 -3.76
CA LYS A 170 -13.45 -11.22 -2.97
C LYS A 170 -13.60 -9.71 -2.80
N GLU A 171 -12.52 -8.93 -2.82
CA GLU A 171 -12.61 -7.48 -2.67
C GLU A 171 -13.08 -6.84 -3.97
N LEU A 172 -12.54 -7.29 -5.10
CA LEU A 172 -13.02 -6.88 -6.43
C LEU A 172 -14.48 -7.31 -6.66
N ALA A 173 -14.83 -8.54 -6.33
CA ALA A 173 -16.19 -9.08 -6.52
C ALA A 173 -17.27 -8.38 -5.69
N LYS A 174 -16.91 -7.57 -4.68
CA LYS A 174 -17.85 -6.77 -3.88
C LYS A 174 -18.16 -5.41 -4.52
N GLN A 175 -17.30 -4.89 -5.40
CA GLN A 175 -17.51 -3.59 -6.01
C GLN A 175 -18.73 -3.59 -6.94
N ARG A 176 -19.49 -2.48 -6.95
CA ARG A 176 -20.72 -2.34 -7.74
C ARG A 176 -20.71 -1.00 -8.44
N PHE A 177 -21.03 -1.01 -9.72
CA PHE A 177 -21.15 0.18 -10.56
C PHE A 177 -22.51 0.19 -11.24
N GLY A 178 -23.17 1.35 -11.28
CA GLY A 178 -24.39 1.58 -12.02
C GLY A 178 -24.13 1.77 -13.52
N LEU A 179 -25.15 1.51 -14.34
CA LEU A 179 -25.03 1.65 -15.81
C LEU A 179 -24.68 3.08 -16.25
N ALA A 180 -25.13 4.09 -15.51
CA ALA A 180 -24.79 5.49 -15.79
C ALA A 180 -23.31 5.80 -15.53
N GLU A 181 -22.72 5.23 -14.48
CA GLU A 181 -21.30 5.39 -14.14
C GLU A 181 -20.41 4.72 -15.20
N ILE A 182 -20.78 3.50 -15.60
CA ILE A 182 -20.10 2.76 -16.67
C ILE A 182 -20.18 3.51 -18.00
N ALA A 183 -21.34 4.10 -18.32
CA ALA A 183 -21.51 4.87 -19.55
C ALA A 183 -20.71 6.19 -19.54
N ALA A 184 -20.56 6.83 -18.36
CA ALA A 184 -19.79 8.05 -18.20
C ALA A 184 -18.27 7.78 -18.21
N LYS A 185 -17.84 6.61 -17.74
CA LYS A 185 -16.44 6.23 -17.59
C LYS A 185 -16.19 4.80 -18.09
N PRO A 186 -15.90 4.62 -19.39
CA PRO A 186 -15.69 3.28 -19.98
C PRO A 186 -14.56 2.47 -19.33
N GLU A 187 -13.55 3.15 -18.76
CA GLU A 187 -12.39 2.55 -18.07
C GLU A 187 -12.65 2.30 -16.56
N ILE A 188 -13.88 2.48 -16.06
CA ILE A 188 -14.16 2.38 -14.62
C ILE A 188 -13.73 1.03 -14.01
N VAL A 189 -13.83 -0.05 -14.79
CA VAL A 189 -13.45 -1.40 -14.35
C VAL A 189 -11.92 -1.56 -14.31
N SER A 190 -11.23 -1.13 -15.37
CA SER A 190 -9.76 -1.23 -15.45
C SER A 190 -9.10 -0.36 -14.39
N GLU A 191 -9.62 0.85 -14.16
CA GLU A 191 -9.15 1.74 -13.10
C GLU A 191 -9.38 1.17 -11.70
N ALA A 192 -10.56 0.58 -11.44
CA ALA A 192 -10.85 -0.03 -10.15
C ALA A 192 -9.94 -1.23 -9.86
N VAL A 193 -9.64 -2.04 -10.88
CA VAL A 193 -8.65 -3.13 -10.77
C VAL A 193 -7.25 -2.56 -10.54
N ALA A 194 -6.85 -1.52 -11.25
CA ALA A 194 -5.55 -0.88 -11.07
C ALA A 194 -5.39 -0.29 -9.66
N GLN A 195 -6.42 0.39 -9.14
CA GLN A 195 -6.45 0.91 -7.77
C GLN A 195 -6.35 -0.22 -6.74
N TYR A 196 -7.09 -1.31 -6.95
CA TYR A 196 -7.00 -2.49 -6.10
C TYR A 196 -5.58 -3.08 -6.09
N LEU A 197 -4.95 -3.28 -7.25
CA LEU A 197 -3.59 -3.80 -7.33
C LEU A 197 -2.57 -2.87 -6.69
N ARG A 198 -2.74 -1.54 -6.82
CA ARG A 198 -1.91 -0.54 -6.11
C ARG A 198 -2.02 -0.66 -4.58
N SER A 199 -3.18 -1.03 -4.05
CA SER A 199 -3.38 -1.18 -2.60
C SER A 199 -2.71 -2.42 -2.00
N ILE A 200 -2.22 -3.34 -2.83
CA ILE A 200 -1.63 -4.59 -2.35
C ILE A 200 -0.24 -4.38 -1.75
N LEU A 201 -0.05 -4.91 -0.54
CA LEU A 201 1.26 -5.06 0.06
C LEU A 201 1.98 -6.26 -0.56
N TYR A 202 2.91 -6.02 -1.48
CA TYR A 202 3.57 -7.07 -2.27
C TYR A 202 4.56 -7.93 -1.47
N HIS A 203 4.93 -7.55 -0.25
CA HIS A 203 5.60 -8.45 0.69
C HIS A 203 4.66 -9.50 1.32
N ASN A 204 3.34 -9.40 1.15
CA ASN A 204 2.41 -10.47 1.52
C ASN A 204 2.41 -11.58 0.45
N LEU A 205 3.49 -12.38 0.42
CA LEU A 205 3.69 -13.39 -0.62
C LEU A 205 2.55 -14.41 -0.76
N PRO A 206 1.84 -14.86 0.30
CA PRO A 206 0.66 -15.69 0.13
C PRO A 206 -0.45 -15.01 -0.70
N LYS A 207 -0.69 -13.70 -0.50
CA LYS A 207 -1.64 -12.94 -1.30
C LYS A 207 -1.13 -12.76 -2.73
N VAL A 208 0.15 -12.43 -2.91
CA VAL A 208 0.76 -12.29 -4.23
C VAL A 208 0.71 -13.61 -5.01
N ASP A 209 1.05 -14.74 -4.40
CA ASP A 209 0.95 -16.07 -5.03
C ASP A 209 -0.47 -16.38 -5.47
N PHE A 210 -1.47 -16.07 -4.63
CA PHE A 210 -2.88 -16.19 -5.03
C PHE A 210 -3.22 -15.32 -6.25
N LEU A 211 -2.79 -14.05 -6.26
CA LEU A 211 -3.07 -13.13 -7.37
C LEU A 211 -2.38 -13.58 -8.67
N TYR A 212 -1.13 -14.02 -8.60
CA TYR A 212 -0.39 -14.55 -9.74
C TYR A 212 -1.01 -15.83 -10.29
N ARG A 213 -1.42 -16.77 -9.43
CA ARG A 213 -2.07 -18.02 -9.85
C ARG A 213 -3.43 -17.77 -10.49
N THR A 214 -4.17 -16.79 -9.99
CA THR A 214 -5.48 -16.41 -10.54
C THR A 214 -5.33 -15.63 -11.85
N ALA A 215 -4.56 -14.54 -11.83
CA ALA A 215 -4.46 -13.62 -12.96
C ALA A 215 -3.60 -14.18 -14.08
N LEU A 216 -2.45 -14.77 -13.75
CA LEU A 216 -1.41 -15.12 -14.72
C LEU A 216 -1.21 -16.63 -14.87
N GLU A 217 -1.89 -17.43 -14.05
CA GLU A 217 -1.74 -18.89 -14.00
C GLU A 217 -0.31 -19.33 -13.63
N VAL A 218 0.42 -18.45 -12.95
CA VAL A 218 1.81 -18.66 -12.48
C VAL A 218 1.84 -18.91 -10.98
N THR A 219 2.63 -19.90 -10.54
CA THR A 219 2.87 -20.16 -9.11
C THR A 219 4.19 -19.53 -8.69
N VAL A 220 4.13 -18.56 -7.78
CA VAL A 220 5.29 -17.81 -7.26
C VAL A 220 6.01 -18.66 -6.21
N LEU A 221 5.27 -19.23 -5.26
CA LEU A 221 5.84 -19.98 -4.13
C LEU A 221 5.87 -21.49 -4.40
N ARG A 222 6.77 -21.91 -5.29
CA ARG A 222 6.88 -23.30 -5.80
C ARG A 222 7.47 -24.30 -4.80
N SER A 223 8.35 -23.83 -3.92
CA SER A 223 9.17 -24.63 -3.02
C SER A 223 8.92 -24.23 -1.58
N ASP A 224 8.57 -25.19 -0.72
CA ASP A 224 8.36 -24.95 0.72
C ASP A 224 9.63 -24.42 1.40
N ALA A 225 10.80 -24.86 0.94
CA ALA A 225 12.08 -24.41 1.46
C ALA A 225 12.34 -22.94 1.11
N ASP A 226 12.10 -22.55 -0.14
CA ASP A 226 12.33 -21.17 -0.60
C ASP A 226 11.27 -20.23 -0.04
N LYS A 227 10.01 -20.67 0.04
CA LYS A 227 8.94 -19.97 0.75
C LYS A 227 9.32 -19.66 2.20
N ALA A 228 9.85 -20.64 2.95
CA ALA A 228 10.26 -20.43 4.33
C ALA A 228 11.39 -19.39 4.44
N LYS A 229 12.38 -19.43 3.53
CA LYS A 229 13.47 -18.45 3.48
C LYS A 229 12.97 -17.04 3.12
N LEU A 230 12.12 -16.91 2.11
CA LEU A 230 11.56 -15.63 1.67
C LEU A 230 10.68 -14.98 2.75
N MET A 231 9.78 -15.75 3.37
CA MET A 231 8.96 -15.26 4.48
C MET A 231 9.81 -14.78 5.66
N LYS A 232 10.91 -15.50 5.95
CA LYS A 232 11.88 -15.07 6.96
C LYS A 232 12.60 -13.80 6.55
N ALA A 233 12.97 -13.65 5.27
CA ALA A 233 13.61 -12.44 4.77
C ALA A 233 12.68 -11.22 4.85
N ILE A 234 11.39 -11.37 4.53
CA ILE A 234 10.37 -10.31 4.68
C ILE A 234 10.22 -9.87 6.13
N ASN A 235 10.19 -10.80 7.09
CA ASN A 235 10.15 -10.46 8.50
C ASN A 235 11.37 -9.64 8.93
N TYR A 236 12.57 -10.03 8.47
CA TYR A 236 13.76 -9.24 8.74
C TYR A 236 13.76 -7.89 8.02
N ARG A 237 13.16 -7.78 6.83
CA ARG A 237 12.97 -6.49 6.16
C ARG A 237 12.05 -5.58 6.98
N HIS A 238 10.99 -6.10 7.59
CA HIS A 238 10.17 -5.31 8.52
C HIS A 238 10.99 -4.80 9.71
N ASP A 239 11.80 -5.67 10.33
CA ASP A 239 12.68 -5.27 11.44
C ASP A 239 13.73 -4.22 11.01
N CYS A 240 14.34 -4.40 9.83
CA CYS A 240 15.30 -3.43 9.27
C CYS A 240 14.68 -2.05 9.06
N ILE A 241 13.47 -1.98 8.52
CA ILE A 241 12.82 -0.71 8.14
C ILE A 241 12.07 -0.07 9.31
N HIS A 242 11.25 -0.82 10.04
CA HIS A 242 10.36 -0.25 11.06
C HIS A 242 10.94 -0.30 12.48
N ARG A 243 11.98 -1.10 12.71
CA ARG A 243 12.63 -1.26 14.02
C ARG A 243 14.12 -0.96 13.98
N ASN A 244 14.59 -0.33 12.90
CA ASN A 244 16.00 0.03 12.70
C ASN A 244 16.99 -1.13 12.96
N GLY A 245 16.63 -2.34 12.53
CA GLY A 245 17.43 -3.55 12.67
C GLY A 245 17.45 -4.16 14.08
N PHE A 246 16.44 -3.85 14.88
CA PHE A 246 16.15 -4.55 16.13
C PHE A 246 14.89 -5.41 15.96
N ASP A 247 14.80 -6.52 16.66
CA ASP A 247 13.56 -7.31 16.70
C ASP A 247 12.54 -6.70 17.69
N LYS A 248 11.37 -7.35 17.81
CA LYS A 248 10.29 -6.93 18.72
C LYS A 248 10.69 -6.96 20.20
N ASP A 249 11.74 -7.69 20.55
CA ASP A 249 12.22 -7.86 21.92
C ASP A 249 13.38 -6.89 22.21
N GLY A 250 13.74 -6.03 21.24
CA GLY A 250 14.79 -5.03 21.35
C GLY A 250 16.20 -5.59 21.12
N ALA A 251 16.34 -6.82 20.63
CA ALA A 251 17.63 -7.40 20.32
C ALA A 251 18.10 -6.99 18.91
N GLN A 252 19.36 -6.56 18.81
CA GLN A 252 19.95 -6.16 17.53
C GLN A 252 20.10 -7.38 16.61
N LEU A 253 19.69 -7.21 15.35
CA LEU A 253 19.89 -8.22 14.32
C LEU A 253 21.34 -8.17 13.82
N THR A 254 22.05 -9.30 13.94
CA THR A 254 23.48 -9.43 13.61
C THR A 254 23.77 -10.45 12.50
N LYS A 255 22.75 -10.86 11.76
CA LYS A 255 22.85 -11.95 10.76
C LYS A 255 23.20 -11.49 9.34
N PHE A 256 23.18 -10.19 9.08
CA PHE A 256 23.35 -9.61 7.74
C PHE A 256 24.81 -9.53 7.33
N THR A 257 25.54 -10.65 7.37
CA THR A 257 26.89 -10.72 6.80
C THR A 257 26.81 -10.55 5.28
N LYS A 258 27.91 -10.16 4.61
CA LYS A 258 27.95 -10.07 3.14
C LYS A 258 27.43 -11.35 2.47
N ALA A 259 27.86 -12.51 2.96
CA ALA A 259 27.42 -13.80 2.46
C ALA A 259 25.91 -14.00 2.62
N TYR A 260 25.35 -13.72 3.80
CA TYR A 260 23.91 -13.87 4.03
C TYR A 260 23.07 -12.95 3.15
N VAL A 261 23.51 -11.71 2.97
CA VAL A 261 22.82 -10.74 2.11
C VAL A 261 22.91 -11.18 0.65
N GLN A 262 24.09 -11.61 0.17
CA GLN A 262 24.24 -12.12 -1.20
C GLN A 262 23.41 -13.37 -1.45
N GLU A 263 23.42 -14.35 -0.53
CA GLU A 263 22.60 -15.57 -0.64
C GLU A 263 21.10 -15.24 -0.70
N THR A 264 20.66 -14.22 0.03
CA THR A 264 19.26 -13.75 -0.04
C THR A 264 18.98 -13.07 -1.37
N ALA A 265 19.91 -12.25 -1.88
CA ALA A 265 19.83 -11.61 -3.19
C ALA A 265 19.68 -12.66 -4.31
N ASP A 266 20.52 -13.69 -4.28
CA ASP A 266 20.53 -14.77 -5.27
C ASP A 266 19.24 -15.60 -5.23
N LEU A 267 18.70 -15.83 -4.03
CA LEU A 267 17.39 -16.47 -3.86
C LEU A 267 16.27 -15.64 -4.50
N ILE A 268 16.25 -14.33 -4.23
CA ILE A 268 15.26 -13.41 -4.80
C ILE A 268 15.42 -13.33 -6.32
N LYS A 269 16.64 -13.21 -6.83
CA LYS A 269 16.93 -13.20 -8.27
C LYS A 269 16.42 -14.47 -8.94
N SER A 270 16.69 -15.64 -8.35
CA SER A 270 16.23 -16.92 -8.87
C SER A 270 14.69 -17.01 -8.91
N LEU A 271 13.99 -16.42 -7.95
CA LEU A 271 12.53 -16.32 -7.96
C LEU A 271 12.05 -15.43 -9.11
N VAL A 272 12.64 -14.24 -9.27
CA VAL A 272 12.28 -13.28 -10.32
C VAL A 272 12.51 -13.88 -11.70
N GLU A 273 13.67 -14.49 -11.95
CA GLU A 273 13.98 -15.14 -13.23
C GLU A 273 12.99 -16.27 -13.59
N GLN A 274 12.58 -17.07 -12.61
CA GLN A 274 11.57 -18.11 -12.84
C GLN A 274 10.20 -17.53 -13.20
N ILE A 275 9.77 -16.48 -12.50
CA ILE A 275 8.50 -15.80 -12.81
C ILE A 275 8.57 -15.17 -14.19
N GLU A 276 9.70 -14.54 -14.54
CA GLU A 276 9.89 -13.91 -15.84
C GLU A 276 9.74 -14.94 -16.96
N GLU A 277 10.39 -16.09 -16.83
CA GLU A 277 10.30 -17.20 -17.78
C GLU A 277 8.85 -17.75 -17.89
N ASP A 278 8.14 -17.89 -16.77
CA ASP A 278 6.75 -18.37 -16.79
C ASP A 278 5.79 -17.37 -17.45
N VAL A 279 6.01 -16.07 -17.22
CA VAL A 279 5.10 -15.01 -17.65
C VAL A 279 5.34 -14.64 -19.11
N TYR A 280 6.59 -14.60 -19.56
CA TYR A 280 6.98 -14.09 -20.88
C TYR A 280 7.61 -15.15 -21.80
N GLY A 281 7.95 -16.33 -21.28
CA GLY A 281 8.70 -17.36 -22.01
C GLY A 281 10.22 -17.15 -21.90
N PRO A 282 11.03 -18.01 -22.55
CA PRO A 282 12.48 -17.92 -22.48
C PRO A 282 12.96 -16.59 -23.05
N TYR A 283 13.77 -15.88 -22.25
CA TYR A 283 14.38 -14.61 -22.65
C TYR A 283 15.21 -14.82 -23.93
N PRO A 284 15.04 -14.00 -24.98
CA PRO A 284 15.92 -14.07 -26.14
C PRO A 284 17.34 -13.67 -25.70
N PHE A 285 18.24 -14.65 -25.70
CA PHE A 285 19.68 -14.46 -25.49
C PHE A 285 20.29 -13.51 -26.52
#